data_AF-A0A920UHC2-F1
#
_entry.id   AF-A0A920UHC2-F1
#
_cell.length_a   1.000
_cell.length_b   1.000
_cell.length_c   1.000
_cell.angle_alpha   90.00
_cell.angle_beta   90.00
_cell.angle_gamma   90.00
#
_symmetry.space_group_name_H-M   'P 1'
#
loop_
_entity.id
_entity.type
_entity.pdbx_description
1 polymer ?
#
loop_
_entity_poly.entity_id
_entity_poly.type
_entity_poly.pdbx_seq_one_letter_code
_entity_poly.pdbx_strand_id
1 'polypeptide(L)'
;MSSENYTSGNNGKPTQTNLIRLGQRVWGKSKLVGKQLPHDSAVGHVTGEALFVDDITPAKNELIVDFISSPVAHGKIKNLNSMELARQDGISGVFTHSDIPGENHYGPVVQDEPILAAETVQYVGQPIAIIAGESHKAIREAKKKIRLNIKELKPVFTIDDAIAAKQYIGEKRTFKQGDFEKAWRDSEHKLKGTFVVMVRSSFIWNLKQLWPALESMVIYTFILQPRTPQKYRQLSQKL
;
A
#
# COMPACT_ATOMS: atom_id res chain seq x y z
N MET A 1 9.69 -35.00 -50.89
CA MET A 1 8.36 -34.84 -51.52
C MET A 1 7.64 -33.75 -50.73
N SER A 2 7.62 -32.47 -51.06
CA SER A 2 7.98 -31.66 -52.25
C SER A 2 8.34 -30.26 -51.72
N SER A 3 9.62 -29.87 -51.75
CA SER A 3 10.20 -28.81 -52.63
C SER A 3 9.49 -27.45 -52.52
N GLU A 4 10.06 -26.50 -51.76
CA GLU A 4 10.90 -25.39 -52.26
C GLU A 4 10.13 -24.36 -53.11
N ASN A 5 10.19 -23.07 -52.73
CA ASN A 5 10.96 -22.07 -53.48
C ASN A 5 10.78 -20.66 -52.91
N TYR A 6 11.85 -20.17 -52.27
CA TYR A 6 12.13 -18.76 -52.07
C TYR A 6 12.77 -18.27 -53.37
N THR A 7 12.11 -17.38 -54.13
CA THR A 7 12.76 -16.67 -55.24
C THR A 7 12.52 -15.17 -55.16
N SER A 8 13.58 -14.49 -55.57
CA SER A 8 13.94 -13.09 -55.38
C SER A 8 13.19 -12.10 -56.29
N GLY A 9 13.04 -10.87 -55.78
CA GLY A 9 13.21 -9.64 -56.57
C GLY A 9 11.93 -8.96 -57.01
N ASN A 10 11.70 -7.72 -56.55
CA ASN A 10 11.98 -6.57 -57.42
C ASN A 10 12.05 -5.27 -56.60
N ASN A 11 13.03 -4.44 -56.95
CA ASN A 11 13.28 -3.13 -56.37
C ASN A 11 12.28 -2.11 -56.95
N GLY A 12 11.44 -1.54 -56.09
CA GLY A 12 10.72 -0.30 -56.39
C GLY A 12 10.73 0.57 -55.13
N LYS A 13 11.63 1.57 -55.06
CA LYS A 13 11.57 2.57 -54.00
C LYS A 13 10.21 3.28 -54.10
N PRO A 14 9.38 3.35 -53.05
CA PRO A 14 8.21 4.20 -53.09
C PRO A 14 8.70 5.65 -53.18
N THR A 15 8.42 6.29 -54.32
CA THR A 15 8.60 7.73 -54.50
C THR A 15 7.77 8.48 -53.45
N GLN A 16 8.34 9.55 -52.90
CA GLN A 16 7.80 10.41 -51.83
C GLN A 16 6.44 11.08 -52.15
N THR A 17 5.80 10.76 -53.27
CA THR A 17 4.67 11.52 -53.83
C THR A 17 3.28 11.00 -53.42
N ASN A 18 3.18 9.95 -52.59
CA ASN A 18 1.89 9.58 -51.98
C ASN A 18 1.91 9.64 -50.44
N LEU A 19 2.82 10.45 -49.89
CA LEU A 19 2.59 11.12 -48.63
C LEU A 19 1.41 12.09 -48.84
N ILE A 20 0.42 12.05 -47.95
CA ILE A 20 -0.68 13.03 -47.84
C ILE A 20 -1.87 12.77 -48.80
N ARG A 21 -2.52 11.60 -48.69
CA ARG A 21 -4.00 11.54 -48.80
C ARG A 21 -4.58 11.49 -47.39
N LEU A 22 -4.74 12.69 -46.85
CA LEU A 22 -5.25 13.02 -45.52
C LEU A 22 -6.61 12.39 -45.25
N GLY A 23 -6.77 11.81 -44.06
CA GLY A 23 -8.04 11.96 -43.33
C GLY A 23 -8.79 10.70 -42.90
N GLN A 24 -8.36 9.49 -43.21
CA GLN A 24 -8.97 8.28 -42.63
C GLN A 24 -7.91 7.42 -41.95
N ARG A 25 -7.65 7.73 -40.67
CA ARG A 25 -7.05 6.76 -39.77
C ARG A 25 -8.11 5.66 -39.59
N VAL A 26 -8.04 4.62 -40.43
CA VAL A 26 -8.86 3.42 -40.27
C VAL A 26 -8.40 2.80 -38.96
N TRP A 27 -9.10 3.10 -37.86
CA TRP A 27 -9.02 2.28 -36.66
C TRP A 27 -9.59 0.94 -37.07
N GLY A 28 -8.72 0.04 -37.56
CA GLY A 28 -9.12 -1.34 -37.83
C GLY A 28 -9.81 -1.85 -36.58
N LYS A 29 -11.04 -2.37 -36.72
CA LYS A 29 -11.79 -2.96 -35.60
C LYS A 29 -10.85 -3.93 -34.89
N SER A 30 -10.41 -3.56 -33.68
CA SER A 30 -9.61 -4.47 -32.86
C SER A 30 -10.41 -5.75 -32.70
N LYS A 31 -9.90 -6.85 -33.25
CA LYS A 31 -10.60 -8.13 -33.41
C LYS A 31 -10.92 -8.83 -32.08
N LEU A 32 -10.60 -8.18 -30.96
CA LEU A 32 -10.55 -8.71 -29.59
C LEU A 32 -11.45 -7.95 -28.61
N VAL A 33 -11.83 -6.70 -28.89
CA VAL A 33 -12.69 -5.91 -27.97
C VAL A 33 -14.08 -6.53 -27.88
N GLY A 34 -14.54 -6.82 -26.66
CA GLY A 34 -15.84 -7.46 -26.40
C GLY A 34 -15.83 -8.99 -26.47
N LYS A 35 -14.68 -9.62 -26.70
CA LYS A 35 -14.54 -11.08 -26.62
C LYS A 35 -14.13 -11.53 -25.22
N GLN A 36 -14.63 -12.69 -24.79
CA GLN A 36 -14.20 -13.35 -23.56
C GLN A 36 -12.86 -14.06 -23.81
N LEU A 37 -11.77 -13.40 -23.45
CA LEU A 37 -10.42 -13.95 -23.52
C LEU A 37 -9.99 -14.41 -22.11
N PRO A 38 -9.20 -15.49 -22.00
CA PRO A 38 -8.57 -15.84 -20.74
C PRO A 38 -7.62 -14.73 -20.31
N HIS A 39 -7.44 -14.58 -18.99
CA HIS A 39 -6.46 -13.64 -18.43
C HIS A 39 -5.04 -14.03 -18.89
N ASP A 40 -4.21 -13.04 -19.23
CA ASP A 40 -2.87 -13.28 -19.80
C ASP A 40 -1.99 -14.16 -18.90
N SER A 41 -2.11 -14.00 -17.58
CA SER A 41 -1.38 -14.81 -16.59
C SER A 41 -2.14 -16.06 -16.11
N ALA A 42 -3.28 -16.40 -16.70
CA ALA A 42 -4.13 -17.51 -16.23
C ALA A 42 -3.38 -18.84 -16.17
N VAL A 43 -2.58 -19.15 -17.21
CA VAL A 43 -1.77 -20.38 -17.25
C VAL A 43 -0.79 -20.41 -16.09
N GLY A 44 -0.03 -19.32 -15.88
CA GLY A 44 0.92 -19.22 -14.77
C GLY A 44 0.28 -19.38 -13.39
N HIS A 45 -0.96 -18.89 -13.21
CA HIS A 45 -1.68 -19.09 -11.94
C HIS A 45 -2.09 -20.54 -11.70
N VAL A 46 -2.47 -21.29 -12.73
CA VAL A 46 -2.89 -22.70 -12.58
C VAL A 46 -1.72 -23.67 -12.57
N THR A 47 -0.58 -23.31 -13.18
CA THR A 47 0.65 -24.11 -13.16
C THR A 47 1.52 -23.83 -11.94
N GLY A 48 1.31 -22.70 -11.26
CA GLY A 48 2.17 -22.23 -10.17
C GLY A 48 3.45 -21.52 -10.65
N GLU A 49 3.54 -21.19 -11.94
CA GLU A 49 4.69 -20.49 -12.52
C GLU A 49 4.60 -18.95 -12.41
N ALA A 50 3.42 -18.42 -12.06
CA ALA A 50 3.25 -17.00 -11.82
C ALA A 50 3.93 -16.59 -10.50
N LEU A 51 5.06 -15.89 -10.60
CA LEU A 51 5.81 -15.41 -9.44
C LEU A 51 5.06 -14.30 -8.71
N PHE A 52 4.83 -14.51 -7.42
CA PHE A 52 4.49 -13.48 -6.45
C PHE A 52 5.75 -13.01 -5.72
N VAL A 53 5.61 -11.94 -4.92
CA VAL A 53 6.76 -11.32 -4.25
C VAL A 53 7.49 -12.30 -3.34
N ASP A 54 6.74 -13.12 -2.59
CA ASP A 54 7.31 -14.10 -1.66
C ASP A 54 7.90 -15.34 -2.37
N ASP A 55 7.65 -15.50 -3.69
CA ASP A 55 8.26 -16.56 -4.50
C ASP A 55 9.66 -16.16 -5.01
N ILE A 56 10.07 -14.91 -4.81
CA ILE A 56 11.40 -14.43 -5.20
C ILE A 56 12.43 -15.06 -4.27
N THR A 57 13.46 -15.67 -4.86
CA THR A 57 14.54 -16.31 -4.10
C THR A 57 15.24 -15.31 -3.17
N PRO A 58 15.39 -15.64 -1.88
CA PRO A 58 16.14 -14.83 -0.92
C PRO A 58 17.56 -14.54 -1.42
N ALA A 59 18.01 -13.30 -1.33
CA ALA A 59 19.40 -12.99 -1.67
C ALA A 59 20.35 -13.22 -0.48
N LYS A 60 21.65 -13.25 -0.78
CA LYS A 60 22.68 -13.45 0.23
C LYS A 60 22.67 -12.32 1.24
N ASN A 61 22.68 -12.67 2.53
CA ASN A 61 22.62 -11.75 3.67
C ASN A 61 21.30 -10.94 3.76
N GLU A 62 20.20 -11.49 3.25
CA GLU A 62 18.86 -10.92 3.49
C GLU A 62 18.54 -10.87 4.97
N LEU A 63 17.98 -9.75 5.42
CA LEU A 63 17.40 -9.62 6.74
C LEU A 63 15.89 -9.67 6.66
N ILE A 64 15.31 -10.39 7.60
CA ILE A 64 13.88 -10.43 7.81
C ILE A 64 13.52 -9.23 8.70
N VAL A 65 12.44 -8.55 8.34
CA VAL A 65 11.98 -7.35 9.04
C VAL A 65 10.57 -7.56 9.53
N ASP A 66 10.31 -7.16 10.77
CA ASP A 66 9.00 -7.20 11.40
C ASP A 66 8.79 -5.93 12.24
N PHE A 67 7.55 -5.69 12.69
CA PHE A 67 7.17 -4.54 13.50
C PHE A 67 6.95 -4.93 14.95
N ILE A 68 7.40 -4.07 15.85
CA ILE A 68 6.94 -4.03 17.24
C ILE A 68 5.74 -3.09 17.26
N SER A 69 4.56 -3.63 17.54
CA SER A 69 3.30 -2.90 17.46
C SER A 69 2.66 -2.65 18.82
N SER A 70 1.79 -1.63 18.87
CA SER A 70 1.05 -1.28 20.09
C SER A 70 0.06 -2.38 20.49
N PRO A 71 0.09 -2.86 21.74
CA PRO A 71 -0.97 -3.73 22.26
C PRO A 71 -2.22 -2.96 22.71
N VAL A 72 -2.15 -1.63 22.79
CA VAL A 72 -3.24 -0.79 23.33
C VAL A 72 -3.84 0.13 22.26
N ALA A 73 -5.12 0.46 22.42
CA ALA A 73 -5.85 1.29 21.48
C ALA A 73 -5.44 2.76 21.54
N HIS A 74 -5.14 3.30 22.71
CA HIS A 74 -4.64 4.67 22.84
C HIS A 74 -3.74 4.80 24.06
N GLY A 75 -2.62 5.50 23.94
CA GLY A 75 -1.68 5.64 25.05
C GLY A 75 -0.46 6.47 24.74
N LYS A 76 0.25 6.93 25.77
CA LYS A 76 1.54 7.61 25.67
C LYS A 76 2.68 6.61 25.90
N ILE A 77 3.56 6.48 24.92
CA ILE A 77 4.74 5.63 25.00
C ILE A 77 5.69 6.23 26.03
N LYS A 78 6.14 5.41 26.98
CA LYS A 78 7.08 5.82 28.04
C LYS A 78 8.47 5.31 27.76
N ASN A 79 8.60 4.03 27.44
CA ASN A 79 9.89 3.42 27.14
C ASN A 79 9.72 2.14 26.33
N LEU A 80 10.72 1.85 25.50
CA LEU A 80 10.92 0.58 24.81
C LEU A 80 12.39 0.17 25.00
N ASN A 81 12.64 -1.08 25.41
CA ASN A 81 14.00 -1.60 25.58
C ASN A 81 14.70 -1.96 24.24
N SER A 82 14.67 -1.06 23.26
CA SER A 82 15.19 -1.28 21.90
C SER A 82 16.66 -1.70 21.87
N MET A 83 17.52 -1.05 22.66
CA MET A 83 18.95 -1.37 22.74
C MET A 83 19.23 -2.78 23.28
N GLU A 84 18.43 -3.27 24.23
CA GLU A 84 18.58 -4.64 24.76
C GLU A 84 18.12 -5.69 23.74
N LEU A 85 17.07 -5.36 22.99
CA LEU A 85 16.55 -6.21 21.92
C LEU A 85 17.53 -6.30 20.75
N ALA A 86 18.18 -5.18 20.39
CA ALA A 86 19.18 -5.14 19.32
C ALA A 86 20.44 -5.97 19.63
N ARG A 87 20.68 -6.32 20.91
CA ARG A 87 21.80 -7.18 21.33
C ARG A 87 21.45 -8.67 21.39
N GLN A 88 20.22 -9.06 21.05
CA GLN A 88 19.83 -10.46 21.01
C GLN A 88 20.51 -11.17 19.84
N ASP A 89 20.81 -12.45 20.03
CA ASP A 89 21.41 -13.29 18.99
C ASP A 89 20.51 -13.37 17.74
N GLY A 90 21.12 -13.21 16.57
CA GLY A 90 20.42 -13.14 15.28
C GLY A 90 19.58 -11.88 15.03
N ILE A 91 19.69 -10.85 15.86
CA ILE A 91 19.07 -9.52 15.62
C ILE A 91 20.14 -8.56 15.12
N SER A 92 19.88 -7.95 13.97
CA SER A 92 20.80 -6.96 13.37
C SER A 92 20.50 -5.55 13.84
N GLY A 93 19.26 -5.25 14.22
CA GLY A 93 18.90 -3.93 14.73
C GLY A 93 17.44 -3.79 15.12
N VAL A 94 17.19 -2.79 15.98
CA VAL A 94 15.86 -2.32 16.32
C VAL A 94 15.82 -0.81 16.09
N PHE A 95 14.93 -0.36 15.21
CA PHE A 95 14.84 1.02 14.75
C PHE A 95 13.53 1.64 15.21
N THR A 96 13.61 2.86 15.73
CA THR A 96 12.49 3.65 16.23
C THR A 96 12.25 4.85 15.32
N HIS A 97 11.25 5.67 15.64
CA HIS A 97 11.01 6.92 14.93
C HIS A 97 12.23 7.85 14.87
N SER A 98 13.17 7.76 15.82
CA SER A 98 14.37 8.61 15.91
C SER A 98 15.43 8.22 14.88
N ASP A 99 15.36 6.99 14.35
CA ASP A 99 16.31 6.46 13.38
C ASP A 99 15.89 6.78 11.93
N ILE A 100 14.75 7.45 11.75
CA ILE A 100 14.25 7.88 10.44
C ILE A 100 14.98 9.17 10.06
N PRO A 101 15.79 9.19 8.99
CA PRO A 101 16.60 10.36 8.61
C PRO A 101 15.77 11.51 8.01
N GLY A 102 14.48 11.31 7.76
CA GLY A 102 13.56 12.28 7.18
C GLY A 102 12.29 12.47 8.01
N GLU A 103 11.22 12.92 7.36
CA GLU A 103 9.94 13.11 8.03
C GLU A 103 9.30 11.77 8.41
N ASN A 104 8.93 11.62 9.69
CA ASN A 104 8.21 10.46 10.20
C ASN A 104 6.70 10.54 9.94
N HIS A 105 6.26 11.14 8.83
CA HIS A 105 4.85 11.20 8.46
C HIS A 105 4.67 10.78 7.01
N TYR A 106 3.58 10.07 6.74
CA TYR A 106 3.18 9.63 5.42
C TYR A 106 1.66 9.81 5.25
N GLY A 107 1.21 9.64 4.01
CA GLY A 107 -0.20 9.68 3.67
C GLY A 107 -0.43 10.10 2.22
N PRO A 108 -1.47 9.58 1.55
CA PRO A 108 -1.65 9.74 0.11
C PRO A 108 -2.11 11.14 -0.30
N VAL A 109 -2.81 11.84 0.61
CA VAL A 109 -3.41 13.17 0.36
C VAL A 109 -2.89 14.19 1.37
N VAL A 110 -2.96 13.85 2.66
CA VAL A 110 -2.40 14.62 3.78
C VAL A 110 -1.31 13.76 4.42
N GLN A 111 -0.22 14.38 4.85
CA GLN A 111 0.91 13.70 5.52
C GLN A 111 0.74 13.77 7.04
N ASP A 112 -0.29 13.12 7.56
CA ASP A 112 -0.67 13.15 8.98
C ASP A 112 -0.52 11.81 9.71
N GLU A 113 -0.20 10.72 8.99
CA GLU A 113 -0.01 9.41 9.59
C GLU A 113 1.47 9.17 9.93
N PRO A 114 1.83 8.87 11.19
CA PRO A 114 3.22 8.59 11.53
C PRO A 114 3.65 7.23 10.98
N ILE A 115 4.88 7.13 10.44
CA ILE A 115 5.45 5.84 9.96
C ILE A 115 5.68 4.91 11.15
N LEU A 116 6.34 5.43 12.19
CA LEU A 116 6.49 4.79 13.49
C LEU A 116 5.97 5.71 14.59
N ALA A 117 5.20 5.17 15.54
CA ALA A 117 4.67 5.94 16.66
C ALA A 117 5.81 6.52 17.52
N ALA A 118 5.82 7.84 17.69
CA ALA A 118 6.83 8.54 18.47
C ALA A 118 6.42 8.72 19.94
N GLU A 119 5.41 9.56 20.19
CA GLU A 119 4.96 9.85 21.55
C GLU A 119 3.73 9.05 21.97
N THR A 120 2.79 8.86 21.05
CA THR A 120 1.48 8.28 21.35
C THR A 120 1.09 7.24 20.33
N VAL A 121 0.41 6.21 20.81
CA VAL A 121 -0.28 5.21 19.99
C VAL A 121 -1.76 5.55 19.91
N GLN A 122 -2.39 5.31 18.77
CA GLN A 122 -3.75 5.72 18.42
C GLN A 122 -4.64 4.54 18.00
N TYR A 123 -4.07 3.34 17.80
CA TYR A 123 -4.82 2.12 17.58
C TYR A 123 -3.99 0.87 17.95
N VAL A 124 -4.68 -0.25 18.17
CA VAL A 124 -4.06 -1.56 18.40
C VAL A 124 -3.38 -2.02 17.11
N GLY A 125 -2.12 -2.43 17.20
CA GLY A 125 -1.33 -2.85 16.05
C GLY A 125 -0.52 -1.73 15.40
N GLN A 126 -0.62 -0.47 15.89
CA GLN A 126 0.19 0.62 15.36
C GLN A 126 1.69 0.33 15.48
N PRO A 127 2.49 0.43 14.40
CA PRO A 127 3.93 0.25 14.46
C PRO A 127 4.61 1.27 15.39
N ILE A 128 5.42 0.79 16.33
CA ILE A 128 6.22 1.61 17.26
C ILE A 128 7.69 1.56 16.88
N ALA A 129 8.17 0.36 16.52
CA ALA A 129 9.55 0.14 16.11
C ALA A 129 9.63 -0.97 15.05
N ILE A 130 10.74 -1.00 14.33
CA ILE A 130 11.09 -2.03 13.37
C ILE A 130 12.16 -2.92 14.01
N ILE A 131 12.03 -4.24 13.87
CA ILE A 131 13.04 -5.21 14.27
C ILE A 131 13.52 -5.96 13.03
N ALA A 132 14.84 -5.95 12.81
CA ALA A 132 15.48 -6.65 11.71
C ALA A 132 16.38 -7.76 12.25
N GLY A 133 16.28 -8.96 11.68
CA GLY A 133 17.07 -10.11 12.11
C GLY A 133 17.29 -11.13 11.00
N GLU A 134 18.18 -12.07 11.27
CA GLU A 134 18.64 -13.07 10.28
C GLU A 134 17.59 -14.16 10.01
N SER A 135 16.61 -14.33 10.90
CA SER A 135 15.53 -15.30 10.73
C SER A 135 14.24 -14.91 11.45
N HIS A 136 13.10 -15.44 10.98
CA HIS A 136 11.81 -15.28 11.66
C HIS A 136 11.86 -15.85 13.07
N LYS A 137 12.64 -16.91 13.30
CA LYS A 137 12.81 -17.51 14.63
C LYS A 137 13.51 -16.55 15.58
N ALA A 138 14.62 -15.93 15.15
CA ALA A 138 15.33 -14.93 15.96
C ALA A 138 14.42 -13.76 16.35
N ILE A 139 13.67 -13.22 15.38
CA ILE A 139 12.70 -12.14 15.62
C ILE A 139 11.60 -12.56 16.60
N ARG A 140 11.03 -13.75 16.45
CA ARG A 140 9.99 -14.27 17.35
C ARG A 140 10.51 -14.43 18.79
N GLU A 141 11.73 -14.94 18.97
CA GLU A 141 12.34 -15.07 20.30
C GLU A 141 12.68 -13.71 20.91
N ALA A 142 13.18 -12.76 20.11
CA ALA A 142 13.43 -11.40 20.56
C ALA A 142 12.12 -10.70 20.97
N LYS A 143 11.03 -10.88 20.21
CA LYS A 143 9.71 -10.31 20.51
C LYS A 143 9.16 -10.75 21.87
N LYS A 144 9.47 -11.97 22.34
CA LYS A 144 9.06 -12.44 23.68
C LYS A 144 9.72 -11.67 24.83
N LYS A 145 10.84 -10.97 24.57
CA LYS A 145 11.61 -10.21 25.56
C LYS A 145 11.32 -8.70 25.53
N ILE A 146 10.33 -8.28 24.74
CA ILE A 146 9.94 -6.87 24.62
C ILE A 146 9.42 -6.37 25.97
N ARG A 147 9.98 -5.24 26.41
CA ARG A 147 9.50 -4.45 27.54
C ARG A 147 9.06 -3.10 27.00
N LEU A 148 7.76 -2.99 26.77
CA LEU A 148 7.11 -1.80 26.25
C LEU A 148 6.21 -1.22 27.35
N ASN A 149 6.55 -0.02 27.82
CA ASN A 149 5.75 0.70 28.80
C ASN A 149 4.92 1.78 28.10
N ILE A 150 3.60 1.64 28.16
CA ILE A 150 2.65 2.60 27.61
C ILE A 150 1.70 3.01 28.73
N LYS A 151 1.56 4.32 28.95
CA LYS A 151 0.49 4.87 29.78
C LYS A 151 -0.78 4.93 28.95
N GLU A 152 -1.72 4.02 29.19
CA GLU A 152 -3.01 4.01 28.50
C GLU A 152 -3.78 5.33 28.70
N LEU A 153 -4.43 5.75 27.63
CA LEU A 153 -5.31 6.92 27.56
C LEU A 153 -6.70 6.46 27.12
N LYS A 154 -7.74 7.23 27.45
CA LYS A 154 -9.12 6.86 27.10
C LYS A 154 -9.29 6.84 25.57
N PRO A 155 -9.54 5.69 24.94
CA PRO A 155 -9.79 5.59 23.51
C PRO A 155 -11.24 5.97 23.17
N VAL A 156 -11.50 6.23 21.89
CA VAL A 156 -12.83 6.48 21.32
C VAL A 156 -13.11 5.39 20.29
N PHE A 157 -14.17 4.60 20.50
CA PHE A 157 -14.47 3.43 19.67
C PHE A 157 -15.71 3.58 18.79
N THR A 158 -16.68 4.40 19.20
CA THR A 158 -17.96 4.54 18.49
C THR A 158 -18.08 5.89 17.81
N ILE A 159 -18.93 5.95 16.78
CA ILE A 159 -19.26 7.20 16.08
C ILE A 159 -19.91 8.18 17.06
N ASP A 160 -20.80 7.70 17.93
CA ASP A 160 -21.50 8.53 18.92
C ASP A 160 -20.52 9.14 19.93
N ASP A 161 -19.54 8.38 20.41
CA ASP A 161 -18.48 8.88 21.29
C ASP A 161 -17.63 9.96 20.60
N ALA A 162 -17.28 9.76 19.33
CA ALA A 162 -16.53 10.74 18.54
C ALA A 162 -17.33 12.03 18.33
N ILE A 163 -18.63 11.92 18.06
CA ILE A 163 -19.54 13.08 17.95
C ILE A 163 -19.62 13.82 19.29
N ALA A 164 -19.79 13.10 20.41
CA ALA A 164 -19.84 13.68 21.74
C ALA A 164 -18.54 14.38 22.13
N ALA A 165 -17.39 13.81 21.75
CA ALA A 165 -16.06 14.38 21.96
C ALA A 165 -15.67 15.46 20.95
N LYS A 166 -16.51 15.73 19.93
CA LYS A 166 -16.24 16.64 18.80
C LYS A 166 -14.94 16.31 18.05
N GLN A 167 -14.62 15.03 17.93
CA GLN A 167 -13.46 14.53 17.22
C GLN A 167 -13.84 14.21 15.77
N TYR A 168 -13.50 15.10 14.84
CA TYR A 168 -13.82 14.97 13.42
C TYR A 168 -12.56 14.97 12.57
N ILE A 169 -12.61 14.25 11.44
CA ILE A 169 -11.56 14.28 10.42
C ILE A 169 -11.92 15.35 9.40
N GLY A 170 -11.23 16.50 9.47
CA GLY A 170 -11.41 17.61 8.55
C GLY A 170 -12.72 18.40 8.74
N GLU A 171 -12.98 19.30 7.79
CA GLU A 171 -14.15 20.18 7.84
C GLU A 171 -15.44 19.48 7.37
N LYS A 172 -16.57 19.88 7.95
CA LYS A 172 -17.89 19.38 7.56
C LYS A 172 -18.21 19.79 6.12
N ARG A 173 -18.25 18.82 5.23
CA ARG A 173 -18.70 19.01 3.85
C ARG A 173 -20.23 18.93 3.79
N THR A 174 -20.86 19.88 3.09
CA THR A 174 -22.31 19.92 2.90
C THR A 174 -22.67 20.04 1.43
N PHE A 175 -23.65 19.28 0.99
CA PHE A 175 -24.27 19.42 -0.33
C PHE A 175 -25.70 19.93 -0.15
N LYS A 176 -26.11 20.92 -0.95
CA LYS A 176 -27.48 21.45 -0.98
C LYS A 176 -27.89 21.65 -2.42
N GLN A 177 -29.12 21.25 -2.75
CA GLN A 177 -29.69 21.44 -4.08
C GLN A 177 -31.19 21.74 -3.93
N GLY A 178 -31.65 22.84 -4.54
CA GLY A 178 -33.04 23.29 -4.43
C GLY A 178 -33.44 23.76 -3.02
N ASP A 179 -34.75 23.81 -2.78
CA ASP A 179 -35.35 24.18 -1.48
C ASP A 179 -35.90 22.94 -0.77
N PHE A 180 -35.05 22.36 0.09
CA PHE A 180 -35.39 21.18 0.89
C PHE A 180 -36.59 21.46 1.84
N GLU A 181 -36.64 22.62 2.48
CA GLU A 181 -37.65 22.93 3.50
C GLU A 181 -39.05 23.06 2.90
N LYS A 182 -39.15 23.60 1.68
CA LYS A 182 -40.41 23.60 0.94
C LYS A 182 -40.82 22.19 0.53
N ALA A 183 -39.93 21.44 -0.13
CA ALA A 183 -40.23 20.08 -0.60
C ALA A 183 -40.60 19.13 0.56
N TRP A 184 -39.93 19.24 1.70
CA TRP A 184 -40.21 18.45 2.90
C TRP A 184 -41.54 18.82 3.56
N ARG A 185 -41.98 20.08 3.51
CA ARG A 185 -43.30 20.46 4.04
C ARG A 185 -44.42 19.90 3.17
N ASP A 186 -44.29 20.07 1.85
CA ASP A 186 -45.31 19.75 0.85
C ASP A 186 -45.47 18.24 0.60
N SER A 187 -44.57 17.38 1.08
CA SER A 187 -44.62 15.93 0.85
C SER A 187 -45.71 15.23 1.67
N GLU A 188 -46.50 14.38 1.02
CA GLU A 188 -47.58 13.58 1.63
C GLU A 188 -47.06 12.52 2.61
N HIS A 189 -45.94 11.86 2.28
CA HIS A 189 -45.34 10.82 3.11
C HIS A 189 -43.92 11.19 3.52
N LYS A 190 -43.60 11.01 4.80
CA LYS A 190 -42.29 11.35 5.40
C LYS A 190 -41.78 10.13 6.17
N LEU A 191 -40.58 9.69 5.83
CA LEU A 191 -39.90 8.60 6.52
C LEU A 191 -38.60 9.12 7.13
N LYS A 192 -38.35 8.74 8.38
CA LYS A 192 -37.11 9.03 9.10
C LYS A 192 -36.57 7.74 9.67
N GLY A 193 -35.30 7.50 9.45
CA GLY A 193 -34.60 6.33 9.97
C GLY A 193 -33.09 6.54 9.98
N THR A 194 -32.40 5.64 10.66
CA THR A 194 -30.94 5.58 10.70
C THR A 194 -30.52 4.26 10.06
N PHE A 195 -29.56 4.32 9.15
CA PHE A 195 -28.97 3.14 8.54
C PHE A 195 -27.48 3.08 8.89
N VAL A 196 -27.04 1.94 9.41
CA VAL A 196 -25.66 1.70 9.82
C VAL A 196 -25.07 0.62 8.93
N VAL A 197 -23.93 0.92 8.29
CA VAL A 197 -23.17 -0.04 7.49
C VAL A 197 -21.93 -0.45 8.28
N MET A 198 -21.75 -1.75 8.47
CA MET A 198 -20.58 -2.29 9.17
C MET A 198 -19.34 -2.27 8.28
N VAL A 199 -18.18 -2.20 8.94
CA VAL A 199 -16.87 -2.31 8.29
C VAL A 199 -16.74 -3.66 7.59
N ARG A 200 -16.07 -3.64 6.43
CA ARG A 200 -15.67 -4.85 5.71
C ARG A 200 -14.17 -4.82 5.46
N SER A 201 -13.50 -5.93 5.77
CA SER A 201 -12.12 -6.15 5.35
C SER A 201 -12.07 -6.59 3.89
N SER A 202 -11.06 -6.11 3.16
CA SER A 202 -10.85 -6.51 1.77
C SER A 202 -10.34 -7.95 1.61
N PHE A 203 -9.82 -8.57 2.68
CA PHE A 203 -9.24 -9.92 2.72
C PHE A 203 -8.57 -10.36 1.41
N ILE A 204 -7.35 -9.87 1.18
CA ILE A 204 -6.52 -10.19 0.01
C ILE A 204 -5.53 -11.29 0.40
N TRP A 205 -5.36 -12.29 -0.48
CA TRP A 205 -4.62 -13.52 -0.18
C TRP A 205 -3.08 -13.38 -0.10
N ASN A 206 -2.48 -12.29 -0.60
CA ASN A 206 -1.02 -12.12 -0.65
C ASN A 206 -0.52 -10.98 0.25
N LEU A 207 0.58 -11.21 0.97
CA LEU A 207 1.23 -10.27 1.90
C LEU A 207 2.47 -9.60 1.27
N LYS A 208 3.05 -8.60 1.96
CA LYS A 208 4.07 -7.67 1.42
C LYS A 208 5.48 -7.98 1.92
N GLN A 209 6.49 -7.83 1.05
CA GLN A 209 7.93 -7.83 1.38
C GLN A 209 8.60 -6.49 0.95
N LEU A 210 9.84 -6.24 1.40
CA LEU A 210 10.65 -5.05 1.08
C LEU A 210 12.13 -5.47 0.92
N TRP A 211 12.85 -4.88 -0.05
CA TRP A 211 14.27 -5.16 -0.33
C TRP A 211 15.13 -3.87 -0.39
N PRO A 212 16.35 -3.86 0.17
CA PRO A 212 17.39 -2.89 -0.19
C PRO A 212 18.52 -3.55 -1.00
N ALA A 213 18.84 -3.01 -2.18
CA ALA A 213 20.04 -3.36 -2.95
C ALA A 213 21.06 -2.20 -2.91
N LEU A 214 22.34 -2.54 -2.73
CA LEU A 214 23.45 -1.60 -2.72
C LEU A 214 23.57 -0.90 -4.08
N GLU A 215 23.78 0.41 -4.04
CA GLU A 215 23.85 1.39 -5.15
C GLU A 215 22.52 1.77 -5.84
N SER A 216 21.47 0.95 -5.74
CA SER A 216 20.11 1.36 -6.13
C SER A 216 19.04 0.65 -5.31
N MET A 217 18.27 1.40 -4.51
CA MET A 217 17.16 0.83 -3.74
C MET A 217 16.04 0.38 -4.69
N VAL A 218 15.88 -0.93 -4.85
CA VAL A 218 14.81 -1.58 -5.61
C VAL A 218 13.83 -2.20 -4.63
N ILE A 219 12.58 -1.74 -4.67
CA ILE A 219 11.51 -2.23 -3.81
C ILE A 219 10.59 -3.14 -4.62
N TYR A 220 10.57 -4.43 -4.30
CA TYR A 220 9.50 -5.34 -4.72
C TYR A 220 8.38 -5.29 -3.70
N THR A 221 7.18 -4.92 -4.11
CA THR A 221 6.06 -4.80 -3.18
C THR A 221 4.74 -5.01 -3.91
N PHE A 222 3.76 -5.56 -3.19
CA PHE A 222 2.39 -5.70 -3.67
C PHE A 222 1.60 -4.42 -3.35
N ILE A 223 1.41 -3.57 -4.35
CA ILE A 223 0.68 -2.30 -4.23
C ILE A 223 -0.14 -1.98 -5.49
N LEU A 224 -1.26 -1.30 -5.28
CA LEU A 224 -2.10 -0.80 -6.38
C LEU A 224 -1.62 0.56 -6.93
N GLN A 225 -0.79 1.28 -6.16
CA GLN A 225 -0.32 2.63 -6.51
C GLN A 225 1.22 2.72 -6.47
N PRO A 226 1.92 2.37 -7.57
CA PRO A 226 3.39 2.30 -7.59
C PRO A 226 4.10 3.65 -7.47
N ARG A 227 3.43 4.76 -7.79
CA ARG A 227 4.03 6.11 -7.72
C ARG A 227 4.11 6.66 -6.30
N THR A 228 3.28 6.19 -5.37
CA THR A 228 3.23 6.72 -4.01
C THR A 228 4.54 6.43 -3.25
N PRO A 229 5.07 5.19 -3.24
CA PRO A 229 6.38 4.90 -2.66
C PRO A 229 7.55 5.65 -3.31
N GLN A 230 7.51 5.88 -4.63
CA GLN A 230 8.57 6.60 -5.35
C GLN A 230 8.69 8.08 -4.93
N LYS A 231 7.58 8.73 -4.54
CA LYS A 231 7.63 10.11 -4.02
C LYS A 231 8.41 10.19 -2.70
N TYR A 232 8.28 9.19 -1.84
CA TYR A 232 9.00 9.14 -0.56
C TYR A 232 10.50 8.85 -0.73
N ARG A 233 10.92 8.30 -1.88
CA ARG A 233 12.34 8.14 -2.26
C ARG A 233 13.04 9.48 -2.50
N GLN A 234 12.35 10.47 -3.06
CA GLN A 234 12.94 11.79 -3.32
C GLN A 234 13.23 12.58 -2.04
N LEU A 235 12.52 12.29 -0.96
CA LEU A 235 12.76 12.89 0.36
C LEU A 235 14.03 12.33 1.03
N SER A 236 14.47 11.11 0.69
CA SER A 236 15.68 10.49 1.25
C SER A 236 16.97 10.81 0.49
N GLN A 237 16.90 11.47 -0.67
CA GLN A 237 18.05 11.83 -1.52
C GLN A 237 18.66 13.20 -1.17
N LYS A 238 18.29 13.79 -0.02
CA LYS A 238 18.98 14.95 0.58
C LYS A 238 20.05 14.56 1.61
N LEU A 239 20.54 13.32 1.52
CA LEU A 239 21.75 12.80 2.17
C LEU A 239 22.85 12.69 1.11
#